data_AF-A0A7X9IZ48-F1
#
_entry.id   AF-A0A7X9IZ48-F1
#
_cell.length_a   1.000
_cell.length_b   1.000
_cell.length_c   1.000
_cell.angle_alpha   90.00
_cell.angle_beta   90.00
_cell.angle_gamma   90.00
#
_symmetry.space_group_name_H-M   'P 1'
#
loop_
_entity.id
_entity.type
_entity.pdbx_description
1 polymer ?
#
loop_
_entity_poly.entity_id
_entity_poly.type
_entity_poly.pdbx_seq_one_letter_code
_entity_poly.pdbx_strand_id
1 'polypeptide(L)'
;MRTAKRIPRSLLIGGILLAAGAALAALLRSAPPDGQDVSDPEPPARSAPAETPPPAAEAAPPAEPAPAPSGPVDLERVRLMLDPTQAVVEGDRLVQPLPDGSKAVLSLRPDVQEKLRTLFDKYDVPVGAAVAIEAATGRVVAFVSRSRAPAERPAALDASFPSASVFKLVTTAALIEDGRLDGTARVCYRAASGTRRLSAKDIEEELVEGTEGVACDSLADGVAKSLNPVLARLAYQHLTPRTLLRYAERFAFGRAVPFDLPLDVSPLEIPQDKLEFARTAAGFWHVGLSPTHGAVLAQTIANG
;
A
#
# COMPACT_ATOMS: atom_id res chain seq x y z
N MET A 1 20.47 5.77 44.85
CA MET A 1 20.15 4.51 44.14
C MET A 1 18.64 4.32 44.14
N ARG A 2 17.96 4.64 43.02
CA ARG A 2 16.53 4.40 42.83
C ARG A 2 16.37 3.34 41.75
N THR A 3 15.81 2.20 42.13
CA THR A 3 15.56 1.04 41.28
C THR A 3 14.44 1.33 40.28
N ALA A 4 14.75 1.27 38.99
CA ALA A 4 13.78 1.35 37.90
C ALA A 4 12.98 0.04 37.81
N LYS A 5 11.65 0.12 37.91
CA LYS A 5 10.73 -0.98 37.62
C LYS A 5 10.67 -1.19 36.10
N ARG A 6 11.06 -2.38 35.63
CA ARG A 6 10.81 -2.85 34.26
C ARG A 6 9.32 -3.12 34.08
N ILE A 7 8.72 -2.55 33.03
CA ILE A 7 7.36 -2.86 32.57
C ILE A 7 7.44 -4.07 31.62
N PRO A 8 6.61 -5.11 31.78
CA PRO A 8 6.64 -6.30 30.92
C PRO A 8 6.08 -6.02 29.52
N ARG A 9 6.70 -6.63 28.51
CA ARG A 9 6.47 -6.47 27.06
C ARG A 9 5.20 -7.15 26.50
N SER A 10 4.23 -7.49 27.33
CA SER A 10 3.02 -8.21 26.89
C SER A 10 1.81 -7.29 26.96
N LEU A 11 1.46 -6.65 25.83
CA LEU A 11 0.14 -6.14 25.41
C LEU A 11 0.33 -4.97 24.42
N LEU A 12 0.79 -5.29 23.21
CA LEU A 12 0.51 -4.48 22.02
C LEU A 12 -0.38 -5.34 21.13
N ILE A 13 -1.69 -5.28 21.38
CA ILE A 13 -2.70 -5.80 20.46
C ILE A 13 -2.87 -4.71 19.41
N GLY A 14 -2.02 -4.76 18.37
CA GLY A 14 -2.22 -3.97 17.16
C GLY A 14 -3.38 -4.58 16.36
N GLY A 15 -4.54 -3.94 16.40
CA GLY A 15 -5.63 -4.24 15.49
C GLY A 15 -5.23 -3.76 14.08
N ILE A 16 -4.92 -4.69 13.18
CA ILE A 16 -4.74 -4.38 11.76
C ILE A 16 -6.13 -4.28 11.14
N LEU A 17 -6.60 -3.07 10.86
CA LEU A 17 -7.67 -2.86 9.88
C LEU A 17 -7.05 -2.87 8.49
N LEU A 18 -7.14 -4.01 7.80
CA LEU A 18 -7.01 -4.06 6.36
C LEU A 18 -8.25 -3.41 5.75
N ALA A 19 -8.15 -2.13 5.37
CA ALA A 19 -9.07 -1.56 4.41
C ALA A 19 -8.69 -2.10 3.03
N ALA A 20 -9.40 -3.14 2.58
CA ALA A 20 -9.34 -3.59 1.20
C ALA A 20 -9.73 -2.41 0.28
N GLY A 21 -8.84 -2.09 -0.65
CA GLY A 21 -9.05 -1.04 -1.65
C GLY A 21 -10.17 -1.43 -2.61
N ALA A 22 -11.39 -1.00 -2.31
CA ALA A 22 -12.52 -1.02 -3.24
C ALA A 22 -13.57 0.03 -2.84
N ALA A 23 -13.18 1.30 -2.60
CA ALA A 23 -14.16 2.35 -2.30
C ALA A 23 -13.67 3.79 -2.57
N LEU A 24 -12.91 4.04 -3.64
CA LEU A 24 -12.62 5.43 -4.07
C LEU A 24 -13.09 5.77 -5.48
N ALA A 25 -13.57 4.80 -6.27
CA ALA A 25 -14.09 5.06 -7.62
C ALA A 25 -15.60 5.40 -7.68
N ALA A 26 -16.35 5.25 -6.59
CA ALA A 26 -17.82 5.33 -6.61
C ALA A 26 -18.43 6.65 -6.07
N LEU A 27 -17.61 7.64 -5.70
CA LEU A 27 -18.09 8.89 -5.07
C LEU A 27 -18.00 10.14 -5.97
N LEU A 28 -17.83 9.98 -7.29
CA LEU A 28 -17.75 11.09 -8.26
C LEU A 28 -18.73 10.98 -9.43
N ARG A 29 -19.81 10.20 -9.32
CA ARG A 29 -20.89 10.20 -10.30
C ARG A 29 -22.25 10.27 -9.63
N SER A 30 -22.68 11.49 -9.34
CA SER A 30 -24.10 11.81 -9.12
C SER A 30 -24.50 12.90 -10.12
N ALA A 31 -25.17 12.50 -11.19
CA ALA A 31 -25.96 13.39 -12.03
C ALA A 31 -27.44 13.24 -11.62
N PRO A 32 -28.24 14.31 -11.61
CA PRO A 32 -29.65 14.24 -11.25
C PRO A 32 -30.49 13.66 -12.42
N PRO A 33 -31.70 13.14 -12.14
CA PRO A 33 -32.61 12.69 -13.17
C PRO A 33 -33.41 13.89 -13.71
N ASP A 34 -33.83 13.86 -14.98
CA ASP A 34 -35.15 14.37 -15.39
C ASP A 34 -35.49 14.02 -16.86
N GLY A 35 -36.70 13.49 -17.03
CA GLY A 35 -37.67 13.70 -18.12
C GLY A 35 -37.26 13.62 -19.61
N GLN A 36 -37.70 12.56 -20.29
CA GLN A 36 -38.24 12.63 -21.65
C GLN A 36 -39.73 13.02 -21.51
N ASP A 37 -40.35 13.91 -22.28
CA ASP A 37 -40.61 13.95 -23.73
C ASP A 37 -41.24 15.36 -23.98
N VAL A 38 -41.07 16.11 -25.07
CA VAL A 38 -41.78 15.97 -26.36
C VAL A 38 -41.18 16.99 -27.34
N SER A 39 -40.99 16.56 -28.58
CA SER A 39 -40.57 17.31 -29.77
C SER A 39 -41.69 18.15 -30.40
N ASP A 40 -41.36 19.34 -30.94
CA ASP A 40 -41.95 19.90 -32.18
C ASP A 40 -41.14 21.12 -32.71
N PRO A 41 -41.30 21.51 -34.01
CA PRO A 41 -40.18 21.91 -34.87
C PRO A 41 -39.86 23.41 -34.92
N GLU A 42 -38.60 23.70 -35.25
CA GLU A 42 -37.99 25.02 -35.37
C GLU A 42 -38.38 25.76 -36.68
N PRO A 43 -38.85 27.02 -36.63
CA PRO A 43 -39.01 27.88 -37.81
C PRO A 43 -37.72 28.66 -38.14
N PRO A 44 -37.52 29.06 -39.41
CA PRO A 44 -36.22 29.52 -39.89
C PRO A 44 -35.79 30.90 -39.37
N ALA A 45 -34.48 31.03 -39.23
CA ALA A 45 -33.75 32.19 -38.73
C ALA A 45 -34.08 33.51 -39.45
N ARG A 46 -34.35 34.55 -38.66
CA ARG A 46 -34.25 35.96 -39.08
C ARG A 46 -33.03 36.58 -38.41
N SER A 47 -32.11 37.07 -39.23
CA SER A 47 -30.91 37.80 -38.86
C SER A 47 -31.25 39.10 -38.13
N ALA A 48 -30.72 39.25 -36.91
CA ALA A 48 -30.67 40.51 -36.17
C ALA A 48 -29.25 41.13 -36.28
N PRO A 49 -29.11 42.47 -36.23
CA PRO A 49 -27.84 43.16 -36.45
C PRO A 49 -26.88 43.03 -35.27
N ALA A 50 -25.58 43.11 -35.59
CA ALA A 50 -24.46 42.91 -34.68
C ALA A 50 -24.48 43.87 -33.48
N GLU A 51 -24.51 43.30 -32.27
CA GLU A 51 -24.13 43.97 -31.03
C GLU A 51 -22.62 43.87 -30.83
N THR A 52 -21.98 45.01 -30.59
CA THR A 52 -20.54 45.13 -30.32
C THR A 52 -20.21 44.51 -28.96
N PRO A 53 -19.24 43.58 -28.86
CA PRO A 53 -18.87 43.01 -27.57
C PRO A 53 -18.10 44.02 -26.69
N PRO A 54 -18.19 43.92 -25.36
CA PRO A 54 -17.37 44.73 -24.44
C PRO A 54 -15.88 44.37 -24.59
N PRO A 55 -14.95 45.28 -24.22
CA PRO A 55 -13.53 45.03 -24.36
C PRO A 55 -13.10 43.82 -23.51
N ALA A 56 -12.28 42.97 -24.12
CA ALA A 56 -11.70 41.80 -23.49
C ALA A 56 -10.93 42.21 -22.22
N ALA A 57 -11.19 41.51 -21.11
CA ALA A 57 -10.33 41.57 -19.95
C ALA A 57 -8.93 41.12 -20.38
N GLU A 58 -7.96 42.00 -20.15
CA GLU A 58 -6.54 41.76 -20.43
C GLU A 58 -6.11 40.49 -19.68
N ALA A 59 -5.72 39.48 -20.44
CA ALA A 59 -5.23 38.22 -19.89
C ALA A 59 -3.99 38.51 -19.04
N ALA A 60 -3.99 38.04 -17.80
CA ALA A 60 -2.80 38.06 -16.96
C ALA A 60 -1.62 37.41 -17.72
N PRO A 61 -0.41 38.01 -17.68
CA PRO A 61 0.72 37.44 -18.38
C PRO A 61 0.99 36.02 -17.86
N PRO A 62 1.41 35.09 -18.74
CA PRO A 62 1.78 33.75 -18.30
C PRO A 62 2.88 33.88 -17.24
N ALA A 63 2.68 33.21 -16.12
CA ALA A 63 3.69 33.10 -15.07
C ALA A 63 5.00 32.61 -15.73
N GLU A 64 6.07 33.38 -15.57
CA GLU A 64 7.39 32.98 -16.05
C GLU A 64 7.70 31.57 -15.52
N PRO A 65 8.11 30.63 -16.39
CA PRO A 65 8.56 29.33 -15.93
C PRO A 65 9.76 29.55 -15.01
N ALA A 66 9.67 29.02 -13.79
CA ALA A 66 10.76 29.05 -12.83
C ALA A 66 12.05 28.55 -13.51
N PRO A 67 13.20 29.23 -13.30
CA PRO A 67 14.43 28.86 -13.96
C PRO A 67 14.78 27.40 -13.63
N ALA A 68 15.02 26.61 -14.67
CA ALA A 68 15.50 25.25 -14.51
C ALA A 68 16.82 25.28 -13.71
N PRO A 69 17.03 24.37 -12.75
CA PRO A 69 18.25 24.34 -11.97
C PRO A 69 19.46 24.21 -12.91
N SER A 70 20.38 25.17 -12.81
CA SER A 70 21.59 25.25 -13.60
C SER A 70 22.65 24.29 -13.05
N GLY A 71 22.66 23.06 -13.56
CA GLY A 71 23.68 22.04 -13.29
C GLY A 71 23.07 20.67 -12.98
N PRO A 72 23.86 19.58 -13.07
CA PRO A 72 23.39 18.27 -12.64
C PRO A 72 23.05 18.30 -11.15
N VAL A 73 21.82 17.94 -10.82
CA VAL A 73 21.35 17.82 -9.42
C VAL A 73 22.04 16.61 -8.79
N ASP A 74 22.81 16.83 -7.74
CA ASP A 74 23.36 15.76 -6.89
C ASP A 74 22.22 15.19 -6.03
N LEU A 75 21.57 14.14 -6.55
CA LEU A 75 20.43 13.51 -5.88
C LEU A 75 20.81 12.89 -4.54
N GLU A 76 22.02 12.36 -4.38
CA GLU A 76 22.46 11.79 -3.10
C GLU A 76 22.58 12.88 -2.03
N ARG A 77 23.16 14.02 -2.39
CA ARG A 77 23.18 15.19 -1.51
C ARG A 77 21.78 15.69 -1.18
N VAL A 78 20.88 15.76 -2.16
CA VAL A 78 19.47 16.15 -1.93
C VAL A 78 18.78 15.19 -0.96
N ARG A 79 18.96 13.87 -1.12
CA ARG A 79 18.38 12.85 -0.23
C ARG A 79 18.82 13.01 1.22
N LEU A 80 20.06 13.40 1.47
CA LEU A 80 20.56 13.69 2.82
C LEU A 80 19.91 14.92 3.48
N MET A 81 19.30 15.80 2.68
CA MET A 81 18.62 17.01 3.13
C MET A 81 17.09 16.89 3.11
N LEU A 82 16.52 15.83 2.53
CA LEU A 82 15.08 15.64 2.41
C LEU A 82 14.45 15.26 3.75
N ASP A 83 13.46 16.05 4.15
CA ASP A 83 12.53 15.78 5.24
C ASP A 83 11.15 16.28 4.80
N PRO A 84 10.29 15.40 4.25
CA PRO A 84 8.96 15.79 3.78
C PRO A 84 8.05 16.41 4.85
N THR A 85 8.40 16.33 6.14
CA THR A 85 7.67 17.00 7.22
C THR A 85 7.93 18.51 7.25
N GLN A 86 9.04 18.98 6.65
CA GLN A 86 9.39 20.40 6.50
C GLN A 86 8.85 21.01 5.21
N ALA A 87 8.16 20.22 4.37
CA ALA A 87 7.60 20.72 3.12
C ALA A 87 6.42 21.66 3.39
N VAL A 88 6.40 22.78 2.67
CA VAL A 88 5.33 23.79 2.69
C VAL A 88 4.52 23.74 1.40
N VAL A 89 3.28 24.18 1.48
CA VAL A 89 2.42 24.28 0.29
C VAL A 89 2.77 25.55 -0.47
N GLU A 90 3.22 25.40 -1.72
CA GLU A 90 3.42 26.50 -2.66
C GLU A 90 2.51 26.27 -3.87
N GLY A 91 1.40 27.02 -3.95
CA GLY A 91 0.36 26.79 -4.96
C GLY A 91 -0.33 25.44 -4.78
N ASP A 92 -0.23 24.56 -5.77
CA ASP A 92 -0.79 23.21 -5.78
C ASP A 92 0.23 22.11 -5.41
N ARG A 93 1.45 22.48 -5.01
CA ARG A 93 2.55 21.55 -4.75
C ARG A 93 3.05 21.61 -3.32
N LEU A 94 3.62 20.51 -2.87
CA LEU A 94 4.48 20.48 -1.68
C LEU A 94 5.93 20.72 -2.09
N VAL A 95 6.54 21.73 -1.48
CA VAL A 95 7.90 22.16 -1.77
C VAL A 95 8.68 22.22 -0.47
N GLN A 96 9.85 21.58 -0.43
CA GLN A 96 10.76 21.65 0.70
C GLN A 96 11.92 22.59 0.36
N PRO A 97 12.08 23.72 1.08
CA PRO A 97 13.31 24.50 1.02
C PRO A 97 14.49 23.68 1.56
N LEU A 98 15.62 23.69 0.86
CA LEU A 98 16.83 22.98 1.25
C LEU A 98 17.86 23.94 1.87
N PRO A 99 18.77 23.46 2.75
CA PRO A 99 19.77 24.30 3.41
C PRO A 99 20.72 25.06 2.48
N ASP A 100 20.92 24.57 1.25
CA ASP A 100 21.78 25.20 0.25
C ASP A 100 21.06 26.29 -0.58
N GLY A 101 19.82 26.62 -0.22
CA GLY A 101 18.99 27.61 -0.91
C GLY A 101 18.21 27.07 -2.11
N SER A 102 18.42 25.80 -2.50
CA SER A 102 17.60 25.15 -3.51
C SER A 102 16.24 24.72 -2.94
N LYS A 103 15.34 24.29 -3.80
CA LYS A 103 14.01 23.78 -3.44
C LYS A 103 13.79 22.39 -4.02
N ALA A 104 13.29 21.47 -3.22
CA ALA A 104 12.81 20.16 -3.68
C ALA A 104 11.30 20.22 -3.89
N VAL A 105 10.85 20.04 -5.13
CA VAL A 105 9.42 19.92 -5.45
C VAL A 105 9.02 18.46 -5.33
N LEU A 106 8.13 18.15 -4.39
CA LEU A 106 7.74 16.77 -4.09
C LEU A 106 6.60 16.30 -4.99
N SER A 107 6.55 15.00 -5.28
CA SER A 107 5.42 14.37 -5.96
C SER A 107 4.16 14.24 -5.09
N LEU A 108 4.28 14.61 -3.81
CA LEU A 108 3.22 14.50 -2.81
C LEU A 108 2.10 15.49 -3.11
N ARG A 109 0.86 15.01 -3.01
CA ARG A 109 -0.34 15.81 -3.20
C ARG A 109 -0.79 16.45 -1.88
N PRO A 110 -0.82 17.79 -1.77
CA PRO A 110 -1.22 18.47 -0.53
C PRO A 110 -2.60 18.02 -0.01
N ASP A 111 -3.58 17.89 -0.91
CA ASP A 111 -4.96 17.53 -0.59
C ASP A 111 -5.08 16.10 -0.02
N VAL A 112 -4.31 15.15 -0.57
CA VAL A 112 -4.29 13.77 -0.12
C VAL A 112 -3.57 13.64 1.23
N GLN A 113 -2.44 14.34 1.40
CA GLN A 113 -1.68 14.38 2.66
C GLN A 113 -2.57 14.90 3.80
N GLU A 114 -3.26 16.01 3.60
CA GLU A 114 -4.11 16.64 4.63
C GLU A 114 -5.30 15.76 5.01
N LYS A 115 -5.95 15.13 4.02
CA LYS A 115 -7.06 14.22 4.26
C LYS A 115 -6.65 13.01 5.10
N LEU A 116 -5.48 12.42 4.81
CA LEU A 116 -4.96 11.29 5.56
C LEU A 116 -4.54 11.68 6.98
N ARG A 117 -3.90 12.84 7.16
CA ARG A 117 -3.57 13.38 8.49
C ARG A 117 -4.81 13.62 9.33
N THR A 118 -5.81 14.29 8.77
CA THR A 118 -7.12 14.53 9.43
C THR A 118 -7.78 13.21 9.86
N LEU A 119 -7.71 12.16 9.04
CA LEU A 119 -8.22 10.84 9.41
C LEU A 119 -7.44 10.25 10.59
N PHE A 120 -6.11 10.29 10.59
CA PHE A 120 -5.30 9.80 11.71
C PHE A 120 -5.57 10.55 13.01
N ASP A 121 -5.77 11.86 12.95
CA ASP A 121 -6.11 12.66 14.12
C ASP A 121 -7.52 12.38 14.63
N LYS A 122 -8.50 12.31 13.72
CA LYS A 122 -9.90 11.98 14.04
C LYS A 122 -10.04 10.65 14.79
N TYR A 123 -9.23 9.65 14.45
CA TYR A 123 -9.28 8.33 15.06
C TYR A 123 -8.22 8.10 16.16
N ASP A 124 -7.50 9.15 16.59
CA ASP A 124 -6.43 9.09 17.60
C ASP A 124 -5.42 7.94 17.38
N VAL A 125 -5.06 7.64 16.12
CA VAL A 125 -4.33 6.42 15.69
C VAL A 125 -2.94 6.28 16.34
N PRO A 126 -2.70 5.49 17.41
CA PRO A 126 -1.51 5.62 18.28
C PRO A 126 -0.17 5.68 17.53
N VAL A 127 -0.01 4.78 16.56
CA VAL A 127 1.02 4.81 15.53
C VAL A 127 0.36 4.37 14.23
N GLY A 128 0.60 5.09 13.14
CA GLY A 128 0.02 4.77 11.84
C GLY A 128 0.77 5.42 10.70
N ALA A 129 0.65 4.83 9.52
CA ALA A 129 1.21 5.40 8.31
C ALA A 129 0.34 5.04 7.10
N ALA A 130 0.36 5.91 6.11
CA ALA A 130 -0.30 5.71 4.84
C ALA A 130 0.64 6.18 3.73
N VAL A 131 0.89 5.29 2.77
CA VAL A 131 1.73 5.55 1.60
C VAL A 131 0.93 5.18 0.37
N ALA A 132 0.91 6.07 -0.62
CA ALA A 132 0.26 5.82 -1.90
C ALA A 132 1.25 6.09 -3.03
N ILE A 133 1.30 5.16 -3.99
CA ILE A 133 2.23 5.19 -5.12
C ILE A 133 1.43 5.10 -6.42
N GLU A 134 1.75 5.94 -7.38
CA GLU A 134 1.26 5.84 -8.76
C GLU A 134 1.85 4.58 -9.41
N ALA A 135 1.00 3.62 -9.78
CA ALA A 135 1.45 2.30 -10.23
C ALA A 135 2.43 2.35 -11.41
N ALA A 136 2.09 3.15 -12.43
CA ALA A 136 2.82 3.25 -13.69
C ALA A 136 4.20 3.93 -13.57
N THR A 137 4.38 4.83 -12.59
CA THR A 137 5.58 5.68 -12.53
C THR A 137 6.41 5.48 -11.26
N GLY A 138 5.85 4.86 -10.23
CA GLY A 138 6.47 4.76 -8.92
C GLY A 138 6.44 6.07 -8.12
N ARG A 139 5.79 7.14 -8.62
CA ARG A 139 5.70 8.42 -7.88
C ARG A 139 4.90 8.24 -6.59
N VAL A 140 5.49 8.65 -5.47
CA VAL A 140 4.81 8.70 -4.18
C VAL A 140 3.87 9.90 -4.17
N VAL A 141 2.57 9.67 -4.10
CA VAL A 141 1.55 10.73 -4.08
C VAL A 141 1.05 11.05 -2.68
N ALA A 142 1.25 10.13 -1.73
CA ALA A 142 1.03 10.35 -0.32
C ALA A 142 2.07 9.63 0.52
N PHE A 143 2.52 10.28 1.59
CA PHE A 143 3.48 9.78 2.55
C PHE A 143 3.16 10.44 3.91
N VAL A 144 2.31 9.78 4.69
CA VAL A 144 1.89 10.24 6.01
C VAL A 144 2.34 9.24 7.06
N SER A 145 2.91 9.75 8.14
CA SER A 145 3.18 9.01 9.37
C SER A 145 2.62 9.78 10.55
N ARG A 146 2.07 9.07 11.52
CA ARG A 146 1.58 9.62 12.79
C ARG A 146 2.07 8.73 13.92
N SER A 147 2.54 9.36 14.98
CA SER A 147 2.89 8.69 16.23
C SER A 147 2.50 9.59 17.39
N ARG A 148 1.84 9.03 18.40
CA ARG A 148 1.47 9.74 19.63
C ARG A 148 2.68 10.04 20.51
N ALA A 149 3.66 9.13 20.50
CA ALA A 149 4.93 9.30 21.20
C ALA A 149 5.99 9.83 20.23
N PRO A 150 7.02 10.54 20.73
CA PRO A 150 8.19 10.86 19.93
C PRO A 150 8.73 9.59 19.27
N ALA A 151 8.87 9.62 17.95
CA ALA A 151 9.44 8.54 17.16
C ALA A 151 10.75 9.03 16.57
N GLU A 152 11.78 8.18 16.58
CA GLU A 152 13.08 8.49 15.98
C GLU A 152 12.99 8.62 14.45
N ARG A 153 11.96 8.02 13.84
CA ARG A 153 11.72 8.05 12.39
C ARG A 153 10.23 7.93 12.03
N PRO A 154 9.84 8.30 10.80
CA PRO A 154 8.47 8.10 10.32
C PRO A 154 8.09 6.61 10.28
N ALA A 155 6.92 6.27 10.81
CA ALA A 155 6.38 4.91 10.77
C ALA A 155 6.23 4.35 9.34
N ALA A 156 6.11 5.21 8.33
CA ALA A 156 6.10 4.81 6.92
C ALA A 156 7.41 4.14 6.47
N LEU A 157 8.54 4.45 7.12
CA LEU A 157 9.86 3.89 6.80
C LEU A 157 10.23 2.70 7.69
N ASP A 158 9.51 2.48 8.79
CA ASP A 158 9.81 1.48 9.81
C ASP A 158 9.34 0.09 9.37
N ALA A 159 10.28 -0.83 9.19
CA ALA A 159 10.00 -2.20 8.77
C ALA A 159 9.89 -3.22 9.92
N SER A 160 9.85 -2.77 11.17
CA SER A 160 9.73 -3.64 12.35
C SER A 160 8.32 -4.21 12.54
N PHE A 161 7.31 -3.67 11.86
CA PHE A 161 5.95 -4.19 11.91
C PHE A 161 5.83 -5.52 11.16
N PRO A 162 5.04 -6.49 11.65
CA PRO A 162 4.83 -7.74 10.95
C PRO A 162 4.12 -7.49 9.61
N SER A 163 4.61 -8.12 8.55
CA SER A 163 3.97 -8.10 7.22
C SER A 163 2.58 -8.75 7.22
N ALA A 164 2.38 -9.72 8.11
CA ALA A 164 1.16 -10.47 8.25
C ALA A 164 0.64 -10.99 6.88
N SER A 165 -0.67 -10.91 6.65
CA SER A 165 -1.31 -11.41 5.43
C SER A 165 -0.88 -10.72 4.15
N VAL A 166 -0.18 -9.57 4.19
CA VAL A 166 0.37 -8.95 2.97
C VAL A 166 1.41 -9.86 2.32
N PHE A 167 2.18 -10.61 3.12
CA PHE A 167 3.19 -11.53 2.60
C PHE A 167 2.61 -12.67 1.75
N LYS A 168 1.32 -12.99 1.88
CA LYS A 168 0.64 -13.99 1.04
C LYS A 168 0.67 -13.62 -0.44
N LEU A 169 0.84 -12.35 -0.80
CA LEU A 169 1.01 -11.92 -2.19
C LEU A 169 2.32 -12.47 -2.78
N VAL A 170 3.40 -12.49 -2.00
CA VAL A 170 4.68 -13.13 -2.38
C VAL A 170 4.49 -14.63 -2.55
N THR A 171 3.85 -15.27 -1.57
CA THR A 171 3.53 -16.71 -1.63
C THR A 171 2.68 -17.05 -2.85
N THR A 172 1.68 -16.23 -3.16
CA THR A 172 0.78 -16.43 -4.31
C THR A 172 1.53 -16.31 -5.62
N ALA A 173 2.40 -15.31 -5.78
CA ALA A 173 3.26 -15.20 -6.96
C ALA A 173 4.13 -16.45 -7.15
N ALA A 174 4.73 -16.97 -6.07
CA ALA A 174 5.51 -18.20 -6.11
C ALA A 174 4.66 -19.43 -6.49
N LEU A 175 3.44 -19.55 -5.96
CA LEU A 175 2.51 -20.64 -6.28
C LEU A 175 2.07 -20.63 -7.75
N ILE A 176 1.85 -19.44 -8.32
CA ILE A 176 1.45 -19.31 -9.71
C ILE A 176 2.62 -19.59 -10.65
N GLU A 177 3.75 -18.91 -10.47
CA GLU A 177 4.89 -18.99 -11.40
C GLU A 177 5.70 -20.29 -11.26
N ASP A 178 6.15 -20.64 -10.04
CA ASP A 178 6.97 -21.83 -9.79
C ASP A 178 6.09 -23.05 -9.47
N GLY A 179 5.02 -22.87 -8.67
CA GLY A 179 4.09 -23.94 -8.30
C GLY A 179 3.15 -24.38 -9.42
N ARG A 180 3.07 -23.61 -10.52
CA ARG A 180 2.23 -23.87 -11.71
C ARG A 180 0.75 -24.01 -11.37
N LEU A 181 0.29 -23.29 -10.35
CA LEU A 181 -1.11 -23.22 -9.97
C LEU A 181 -1.79 -22.04 -10.64
N ASP A 182 -3.11 -22.11 -10.74
CA ASP A 182 -3.95 -20.96 -11.06
C ASP A 182 -4.86 -20.62 -9.86
N GLY A 183 -5.66 -19.56 -10.03
CA GLY A 183 -6.58 -19.11 -8.98
C GLY A 183 -7.63 -20.15 -8.58
N THR A 184 -7.83 -21.22 -9.36
CA THR A 184 -8.81 -22.27 -9.11
C THR A 184 -8.26 -23.44 -8.31
N ALA A 185 -6.96 -23.50 -8.02
CA ALA A 185 -6.37 -24.54 -7.18
C ALA A 185 -7.07 -24.60 -5.82
N ARG A 186 -7.69 -25.75 -5.50
CA ARG A 186 -8.57 -25.91 -4.32
C ARG A 186 -7.89 -26.65 -3.19
N VAL A 187 -8.18 -26.22 -1.96
CA VAL A 187 -7.81 -26.91 -0.72
C VAL A 187 -9.01 -27.02 0.20
N CYS A 188 -9.21 -28.22 0.75
CA CYS A 188 -10.14 -28.45 1.85
C CYS A 188 -9.42 -28.35 3.19
N TYR A 189 -10.04 -27.69 4.17
CA TYR A 189 -9.49 -27.42 5.50
C TYR A 189 -10.59 -27.44 6.56
N ARG A 190 -10.25 -27.58 7.85
CA ARG A 190 -11.24 -27.45 8.93
C ARG A 190 -11.67 -25.99 9.08
N ALA A 191 -12.96 -25.71 8.96
CA ALA A 191 -13.48 -24.35 8.94
C ALA A 191 -13.14 -23.53 10.20
N ALA A 192 -13.00 -24.19 11.36
CA ALA A 192 -12.65 -23.54 12.63
C ALA A 192 -11.13 -23.31 12.83
N SER A 193 -10.27 -23.80 11.92
CA SER A 193 -8.81 -23.77 12.07
C SER A 193 -8.16 -22.50 11.51
N GLY A 194 -6.89 -22.27 11.84
CA GLY A 194 -6.05 -21.33 11.11
C GLY A 194 -6.19 -19.85 11.44
N THR A 195 -7.17 -19.42 12.24
CA THR A 195 -7.40 -17.99 12.55
C THR A 195 -6.27 -17.37 13.39
N ARG A 196 -5.78 -18.08 14.40
CA ARG A 196 -4.70 -17.61 15.30
C ARG A 196 -3.45 -18.49 15.29
N ARG A 197 -3.58 -19.71 14.78
CA ARG A 197 -2.51 -20.71 14.72
C ARG A 197 -2.84 -21.74 13.65
N LEU A 198 -1.81 -22.28 13.02
CA LEU A 198 -1.89 -23.47 12.17
C LEU A 198 -1.14 -24.62 12.84
N SER A 199 -1.78 -25.76 13.04
CA SER A 199 -1.12 -27.00 13.47
C SER A 199 -0.60 -27.78 12.26
N ALA A 200 0.26 -28.79 12.49
CA ALA A 200 0.66 -29.71 11.42
C ALA A 200 -0.57 -30.39 10.79
N LYS A 201 -1.55 -30.76 11.62
CA LYS A 201 -2.80 -31.39 11.16
C LYS A 201 -3.61 -30.50 10.22
N ASP A 202 -3.62 -29.18 10.44
CA ASP A 202 -4.34 -28.24 9.57
C ASP A 202 -3.70 -28.12 8.17
N ILE A 203 -2.45 -28.53 8.03
CA ILE A 203 -1.64 -28.37 6.81
C ILE A 203 -1.49 -29.71 6.08
N GLU A 204 -1.29 -30.81 6.82
CA GLU A 204 -0.91 -32.11 6.27
C GLU A 204 -2.09 -33.04 6.02
N GLU A 205 -3.19 -32.88 6.74
CA GLU A 205 -4.33 -33.81 6.62
C GLU A 205 -5.16 -33.54 5.38
N GLU A 206 -5.37 -34.58 4.57
CA GLU A 206 -6.30 -34.53 3.46
C GLU A 206 -7.74 -34.66 3.93
N LEU A 207 -8.55 -33.65 3.59
CA LEU A 207 -9.95 -33.55 3.99
C LEU A 207 -10.83 -33.59 2.75
N VAL A 208 -12.01 -34.17 2.89
CA VAL A 208 -12.95 -34.39 1.80
C VAL A 208 -14.12 -33.42 1.93
N GLU A 209 -14.46 -32.76 0.83
CA GLU A 209 -15.63 -31.88 0.73
C GLU A 209 -16.92 -32.64 1.15
N GLY A 210 -17.81 -31.96 1.88
CA GLY A 210 -19.02 -32.57 2.44
C GLY A 210 -18.85 -33.27 3.79
N THR A 211 -17.62 -33.42 4.28
CA THR A 211 -17.37 -33.84 5.67
C THR A 211 -17.77 -32.73 6.65
N GLU A 212 -18.39 -33.11 7.78
CA GLU A 212 -18.81 -32.14 8.79
C GLU A 212 -17.63 -31.27 9.28
N GLY A 213 -17.82 -29.96 9.28
CA GLY A 213 -16.80 -28.99 9.72
C GLY A 213 -15.65 -28.75 8.72
N VAL A 214 -15.72 -29.29 7.51
CA VAL A 214 -14.75 -29.05 6.43
C VAL A 214 -15.28 -27.98 5.48
N ALA A 215 -14.42 -27.02 5.14
CA ALA A 215 -14.63 -26.03 4.09
C ALA A 215 -13.59 -26.24 2.98
N CYS A 216 -13.91 -25.85 1.75
CA CYS A 216 -13.00 -25.96 0.61
C CYS A 216 -13.02 -24.66 -0.20
N ASP A 217 -11.85 -24.03 -0.32
CA ASP A 217 -11.68 -22.73 -0.97
C ASP A 217 -10.54 -22.81 -1.99
N SER A 218 -10.62 -21.94 -3.01
CA SER A 218 -9.60 -21.81 -4.04
C SER A 218 -8.42 -20.96 -3.59
N LEU A 219 -7.30 -20.96 -4.32
CA LEU A 219 -6.20 -20.02 -4.12
C LEU A 219 -6.69 -18.57 -4.18
N ALA A 220 -7.57 -18.24 -5.13
CA ALA A 220 -8.17 -16.92 -5.24
C ALA A 220 -8.98 -16.54 -3.99
N ASP A 221 -9.81 -17.46 -3.48
CA ASP A 221 -10.53 -17.26 -2.20
C ASP A 221 -9.57 -17.09 -1.03
N GLY A 222 -8.48 -17.88 -1.02
CA GLY A 222 -7.45 -17.81 0.01
C GLY A 222 -6.80 -16.44 0.10
N VAL A 223 -6.53 -15.80 -1.03
CA VAL A 223 -6.02 -14.42 -1.07
C VAL A 223 -7.13 -13.43 -0.70
N ALA A 224 -8.30 -13.52 -1.32
CA ALA A 224 -9.39 -12.56 -1.15
C ALA A 224 -9.96 -12.51 0.28
N LYS A 225 -10.08 -13.67 0.93
CA LYS A 225 -10.60 -13.81 2.30
C LYS A 225 -9.49 -13.96 3.34
N SER A 226 -8.22 -13.89 2.90
CA SER A 226 -7.04 -14.09 3.74
C SER A 226 -7.06 -15.42 4.53
N LEU A 227 -7.36 -16.54 3.88
CA LEU A 227 -7.45 -17.85 4.53
C LEU A 227 -6.06 -18.45 4.75
N ASN A 228 -5.60 -18.44 6.00
CA ASN A 228 -4.31 -19.02 6.38
C ASN A 228 -4.16 -20.50 5.97
N PRO A 229 -5.16 -21.39 6.20
CA PRO A 229 -5.03 -22.81 5.85
C PRO A 229 -4.80 -23.05 4.36
N VAL A 230 -5.49 -22.30 3.49
CA VAL A 230 -5.35 -22.43 2.02
C VAL A 230 -3.92 -22.10 1.59
N LEU A 231 -3.40 -20.93 1.97
CA LEU A 231 -2.06 -20.51 1.57
C LEU A 231 -0.96 -21.39 2.19
N ALA A 232 -1.10 -21.75 3.46
CA ALA A 232 -0.13 -22.63 4.13
C ALA A 232 -0.04 -23.98 3.43
N ARG A 233 -1.17 -24.59 3.13
CA ARG A 233 -1.23 -25.93 2.55
C ARG A 233 -0.77 -25.96 1.09
N LEU A 234 -1.21 -25.00 0.28
CA LEU A 234 -0.70 -24.88 -1.09
C LEU A 234 0.82 -24.65 -1.10
N ALA A 235 1.33 -23.77 -0.23
CA ALA A 235 2.78 -23.57 -0.12
C ALA A 235 3.51 -24.83 0.35
N TYR A 236 2.97 -25.54 1.35
CA TYR A 236 3.53 -26.80 1.83
C TYR A 236 3.61 -27.88 0.74
N GLN A 237 2.59 -27.95 -0.12
CA GLN A 237 2.48 -28.98 -1.17
C GLN A 237 3.32 -28.64 -2.42
N HIS A 238 3.45 -27.36 -2.76
CA HIS A 238 3.97 -26.95 -4.08
C HIS A 238 5.25 -26.13 -4.04
N LEU A 239 5.67 -25.63 -2.89
CA LEU A 239 6.87 -24.79 -2.77
C LEU A 239 7.91 -25.42 -1.86
N THR A 240 9.13 -24.88 -1.96
CA THR A 240 10.22 -25.14 -1.01
C THR A 240 10.59 -23.84 -0.30
N PRO A 241 11.24 -23.91 0.88
CA PRO A 241 11.82 -22.73 1.53
C PRO A 241 12.70 -21.89 0.60
N ARG A 242 13.51 -22.56 -0.23
CA ARG A 242 14.38 -21.90 -1.22
C ARG A 242 13.58 -21.17 -2.30
N THR A 243 12.48 -21.76 -2.76
CA THR A 243 11.59 -21.13 -3.73
C THR A 243 10.97 -19.87 -3.13
N LEU A 244 10.37 -19.96 -1.93
CA LEU A 244 9.73 -18.79 -1.32
C LEU A 244 10.73 -17.68 -1.00
N LEU A 245 11.94 -18.02 -0.53
CA LEU A 245 13.02 -17.05 -0.31
C LEU A 245 13.36 -16.28 -1.60
N ARG A 246 13.53 -16.97 -2.73
CA ARG A 246 13.79 -16.32 -4.03
C ARG A 246 12.70 -15.31 -4.40
N TYR A 247 11.42 -15.65 -4.20
CA TYR A 247 10.32 -14.73 -4.51
C TYR A 247 10.29 -13.55 -3.55
N ALA A 248 10.50 -13.79 -2.25
CA ALA A 248 10.59 -12.73 -1.27
C ALA A 248 11.72 -11.74 -1.61
N GLU A 249 12.89 -12.23 -2.02
CA GLU A 249 14.01 -11.39 -2.47
C GLU A 249 13.71 -10.64 -3.77
N ARG A 250 12.96 -11.22 -4.72
CA ARG A 250 12.49 -10.54 -5.93
C ARG A 250 11.54 -9.39 -5.60
N PHE A 251 10.73 -9.55 -4.56
CA PHE A 251 9.93 -8.48 -3.95
C PHE A 251 10.74 -7.67 -2.91
N ALA A 252 12.07 -7.69 -2.95
CA ALA A 252 12.98 -6.90 -2.12
C ALA A 252 12.90 -7.11 -0.59
N PHE A 253 12.25 -8.16 -0.09
CA PHE A 253 12.42 -8.56 1.31
C PHE A 253 13.86 -9.02 1.57
N GLY A 254 14.42 -8.64 2.73
CA GLY A 254 15.82 -8.85 3.06
C GLY A 254 16.79 -8.00 2.23
N ARG A 255 16.30 -7.06 1.40
CA ARG A 255 17.11 -6.22 0.52
C ARG A 255 16.72 -4.75 0.67
N ALA A 256 17.63 -3.86 0.29
CA ALA A 256 17.33 -2.45 0.20
C ALA A 256 16.38 -2.19 -0.98
N VAL A 257 15.31 -1.45 -0.73
CA VAL A 257 14.44 -0.90 -1.77
C VAL A 257 14.98 0.49 -2.15
N PRO A 258 15.28 0.75 -3.43
CA PRO A 258 15.70 2.09 -3.86
C PRO A 258 14.60 3.10 -3.54
N PHE A 259 14.89 4.05 -2.66
CA PHE A 259 13.94 5.06 -2.22
C PHE A 259 14.67 6.36 -1.87
N ASP A 260 13.98 7.49 -1.98
CA ASP A 260 14.60 8.81 -1.74
C ASP A 260 14.87 9.11 -0.27
N LEU A 261 14.22 8.37 0.64
CA LEU A 261 14.45 8.44 2.07
C LEU A 261 15.12 7.14 2.56
N PRO A 262 15.81 7.15 3.71
CA PRO A 262 16.45 5.96 4.27
C PRO A 262 15.40 4.95 4.75
N LEU A 263 14.88 4.15 3.83
CA LEU A 263 13.87 3.12 4.07
C LEU A 263 14.51 1.90 4.74
N ASP A 264 13.87 1.36 5.78
CA ASP A 264 14.38 0.13 6.39
C ASP A 264 14.28 -1.05 5.44
N VAL A 265 15.29 -1.92 5.52
CA VAL A 265 15.21 -3.24 4.91
C VAL A 265 14.16 -4.04 5.66
N SER A 266 13.14 -4.53 4.94
CA SER A 266 12.16 -5.44 5.52
C SER A 266 12.81 -6.76 5.93
N PRO A 267 12.83 -7.11 7.22
CA PRO A 267 13.48 -8.32 7.68
C PRO A 267 12.72 -9.55 7.17
N LEU A 268 13.48 -10.60 6.85
CA LEU A 268 13.00 -11.83 6.26
C LEU A 268 13.74 -13.02 6.84
N GLU A 269 13.00 -13.98 7.35
CA GLU A 269 13.48 -15.32 7.64
C GLU A 269 12.49 -16.35 7.07
N ILE A 270 12.99 -17.29 6.26
CA ILE A 270 12.21 -18.42 5.75
C ILE A 270 12.72 -19.70 6.41
N PRO A 271 11.99 -20.24 7.40
CA PRO A 271 12.39 -21.45 8.12
C PRO A 271 12.52 -22.68 7.20
N GLN A 272 13.41 -23.60 7.56
CA GLN A 272 13.56 -24.89 6.88
C GLN A 272 12.60 -25.96 7.41
N ASP A 273 12.16 -25.83 8.68
CA ASP A 273 11.11 -26.67 9.25
C ASP A 273 9.82 -26.50 8.44
N LYS A 274 9.19 -27.62 8.06
CA LYS A 274 8.04 -27.58 7.14
C LYS A 274 6.81 -26.87 7.71
N LEU A 275 6.55 -27.03 9.01
CA LEU A 275 5.39 -26.42 9.65
C LEU A 275 5.61 -24.91 9.81
N GLU A 276 6.78 -24.50 10.27
CA GLU A 276 7.14 -23.08 10.36
C GLU A 276 7.22 -22.42 8.97
N PHE A 277 7.78 -23.11 7.97
CA PHE A 277 7.75 -22.65 6.57
C PHE A 277 6.32 -22.35 6.09
N ALA A 278 5.40 -23.29 6.29
CA ALA A 278 4.02 -23.13 5.87
C ALA A 278 3.30 -22.02 6.66
N ARG A 279 3.64 -21.82 7.94
CA ARG A 279 3.17 -20.67 8.74
C ARG A 279 3.68 -19.36 8.16
N THR A 280 4.99 -19.24 7.89
CA THR A 280 5.57 -18.04 7.24
C THR A 280 4.90 -17.76 5.91
N ALA A 281 4.71 -18.78 5.06
CA ALA A 281 4.05 -18.65 3.76
C ALA A 281 2.59 -18.15 3.87
N ALA A 282 1.90 -18.48 4.96
CA ALA A 282 0.57 -17.95 5.27
C ALA A 282 0.58 -16.58 5.97
N GLY A 283 1.72 -15.89 6.04
CA GLY A 283 1.81 -14.56 6.62
C GLY A 283 1.75 -14.56 8.15
N PHE A 284 2.23 -15.63 8.80
CA PHE A 284 2.56 -15.56 10.21
C PHE A 284 3.92 -14.86 10.40
N TRP A 285 4.69 -15.28 11.40
CA TRP A 285 5.90 -14.63 11.91
C TRP A 285 7.03 -14.58 10.87
N HIS A 286 8.20 -14.07 11.29
CA HIS A 286 9.47 -14.10 10.56
C HIS A 286 9.63 -13.08 9.41
N VAL A 287 8.59 -12.30 9.11
CA VAL A 287 8.65 -11.28 8.05
C VAL A 287 8.13 -9.93 8.52
N GLY A 288 8.98 -8.91 8.47
CA GLY A 288 8.61 -7.52 8.73
C GLY A 288 8.33 -6.76 7.44
N LEU A 289 7.59 -5.65 7.54
CA LEU A 289 7.22 -4.83 6.39
C LEU A 289 7.01 -3.38 6.80
N SER A 290 7.73 -2.47 6.13
CA SER A 290 7.40 -1.05 6.23
C SER A 290 6.20 -0.72 5.33
N PRO A 291 5.34 0.24 5.71
CA PRO A 291 4.24 0.70 4.88
C PRO A 291 4.68 1.16 3.48
N THR A 292 5.84 1.80 3.38
CA THR A 292 6.42 2.18 2.07
C THR A 292 6.77 0.96 1.23
N HIS A 293 7.43 -0.04 1.81
CA HIS A 293 7.73 -1.27 1.06
C HIS A 293 6.45 -2.04 0.71
N GLY A 294 5.43 -2.03 1.56
CA GLY A 294 4.10 -2.59 1.24
C GLY A 294 3.45 -1.91 0.03
N ALA A 295 3.58 -0.58 -0.08
CA ALA A 295 3.10 0.15 -1.25
C ALA A 295 3.91 -0.18 -2.52
N VAL A 296 5.23 -0.35 -2.41
CA VAL A 296 6.09 -0.80 -3.52
C VAL A 296 5.73 -2.21 -3.98
N LEU A 297 5.41 -3.12 -3.06
CA LEU A 297 4.94 -4.47 -3.37
C LEU A 297 3.64 -4.41 -4.18
N ALA A 298 2.66 -3.61 -3.71
CA ALA A 298 1.40 -3.43 -4.43
C ALA A 298 1.60 -2.79 -5.81
N GLN A 299 2.50 -1.80 -5.91
CA GLN A 299 2.86 -1.16 -7.17
C GLN A 299 3.51 -2.16 -8.15
N THR A 300 4.43 -3.00 -7.66
CA THR A 300 5.08 -4.04 -8.46
C THR A 300 4.06 -4.97 -9.09
N ILE A 301 3.06 -5.42 -8.32
CA ILE A 301 1.98 -6.28 -8.84
C ILE A 301 1.09 -5.52 -9.84
N ALA A 302 0.74 -4.27 -9.53
CA ALA A 302 -0.15 -3.47 -10.36
C ALA A 302 0.48 -3.03 -11.69
N ASN A 303 1.81 -2.95 -11.76
CA ASN A 303 2.54 -2.49 -12.93
C ASN A 303 2.84 -3.60 -13.96
N GLY A 304 2.54 -4.86 -13.63
CA GLY A 304 2.81 -6.03 -14.49
C GLY A 304 4.30 -6.36 -14.61
#